data_AF-A0A1C7DMJ6-F1
#
_entry.id   AF-A0A1C7DMJ6-F1
#
_cell.length_a   1.000
_cell.length_b   1.000
_cell.length_c   1.000
_cell.angle_alpha   90.00
_cell.angle_beta   90.00
_cell.angle_gamma   90.00
#
_symmetry.space_group_name_H-M   'P 1'
#
loop_
_entity.id
_entity.type
_entity.pdbx_description
1 polymer ?
#
loop_
_entity_poly.entity_id
_entity_poly.type
_entity_poly.pdbx_seq_one_letter_code
_entity_poly.pdbx_strand_id
1 'polypeptide(L)' 'MIENVVEFFKNLPPKQCVSCGEKMEEQHECYGTQCDSCNNL' A
#
# COMPACT_ATOMS: atom_id res chain seq x y z
N MET A 1 16.79 6.86 -13.68
CA MET A 1 16.94 5.43 -14.05
C MET A 1 17.10 4.67 -12.74
N ILE A 2 16.40 3.56 -12.51
CA ILE A 2 16.54 2.80 -11.26
C ILE A 2 17.90 2.11 -11.29
N GLU A 3 18.81 2.52 -10.40
CA GLU A 3 20.20 2.04 -10.38
C GLU A 3 20.31 0.60 -9.86
N ASN A 4 19.45 0.23 -8.91
CA ASN A 4 19.37 -1.12 -8.37
C ASN A 4 17.91 -1.53 -8.16
N VAL A 5 17.45 -2.46 -8.99
CA VAL A 5 16.06 -2.94 -8.98
C VAL A 5 15.73 -3.69 -7.68
N VAL A 6 16.69 -4.43 -7.11
CA VAL A 6 16.48 -5.18 -5.86
C VAL A 6 16.31 -4.23 -4.67
N GLU A 7 17.17 -3.21 -4.56
CA GLU A 7 17.07 -2.19 -3.53
C GLU A 7 15.80 -1.36 -3.68
N PHE A 8 15.35 -1.09 -4.91
CA PHE A 8 14.05 -0.44 -5.14
C PHE A 8 12.89 -1.26 -4.56
N PHE A 9 12.83 -2.57 -4.85
CA PHE A 9 11.78 -3.44 -4.33
C PHE A 9 11.82 -3.65 -2.81
N LYS A 10 13.02 -3.66 -2.19
CA LYS A 10 13.16 -3.73 -0.73
C LYS A 10 12.68 -2.47 -0.01
N ASN A 11 12.83 -1.32 -0.65
CA ASN A 11 12.50 -0.01 -0.09
C ASN A 11 11.18 0.54 -0.63
N LEU A 12 10.33 -0.32 -1.21
CA LEU A 12 9.02 0.11 -1.68
C LEU A 12 8.18 0.59 -0.49
N PRO A 13 7.58 1.79 -0.58
CA PRO A 13 6.74 2.29 0.49
C PRO A 13 5.55 1.34 0.69
N PRO A 14 5.07 1.19 1.93
CA PRO A 14 3.89 0.40 2.17
C PRO A 14 2.68 1.05 1.48
N LYS A 15 1.69 0.23 1.12
CA LYS A 15 0.44 0.69 0.54
C LYS A 15 -0.28 1.64 1.50
N GLN A 16 -0.79 2.75 0.98
CA GLN A 16 -1.51 3.77 1.74
C GLN A 16 -2.97 3.86 1.28
N CYS A 17 -3.88 4.08 2.22
CA CYS A 17 -5.29 4.28 1.94
C CYS A 17 -5.50 5.60 1.20
N VAL A 18 -6.25 5.60 0.10
CA VAL A 18 -6.53 6.83 -0.66
C VAL A 18 -7.44 7.81 0.09
N SER A 19 -8.19 7.34 1.08
CA SER A 19 -9.15 8.16 1.85
C SER A 19 -8.52 8.82 3.07
N CYS A 20 -7.72 8.08 3.85
CA CYS A 20 -7.16 8.57 5.11
C CYS A 20 -5.62 8.70 5.11
N GLY A 21 -4.92 8.16 4.11
CA GLY A 21 -3.46 8.20 4.03
C GLY A 21 -2.73 7.21 4.95
N GLU A 22 -3.46 6.53 5.84
CA GLU A 22 -2.89 5.52 6.74
C GLU A 22 -2.33 4.33 5.99
N LYS A 23 -1.32 3.68 6.59
CA LYS A 23 -0.76 2.43 6.09
C LYS A 23 -1.85 1.37 6.05
N MET A 24 -2.05 0.75 4.90
CA MET A 24 -2.94 -0.40 4.77
C MET A 24 -2.23 -1.64 5.32
N GLU A 25 -2.84 -2.31 6.29
CA GLU A 25 -2.47 -3.67 6.66
C GLU A 25 -2.77 -4.62 5.49
N GLU A 26 -1.99 -5.69 5.36
CA GLU A 26 -2.08 -6.63 4.24
C GLU A 26 -3.53 -7.11 4.05
N GLN A 27 -4.12 -6.66 2.94
CA GLN A 27 -5.40 -7.15 2.47
C GLN A 27 -5.14 -8.40 1.65
N HIS A 28 -5.98 -9.43 1.81
CA HIS A 28 -5.96 -10.60 0.90
C HIS A 28 -6.20 -10.16 -0.56
N GLU A 29 -6.88 -9.02 -0.74
CA GLU A 29 -7.17 -8.40 -2.02
C GLU A 29 -6.22 -7.23 -2.31
N CYS A 30 -5.19 -7.48 -3.13
CA CYS A 30 -4.20 -6.46 -3.49
C CYS A 30 -4.76 -5.28 -4.30
N TYR A 31 -5.99 -5.36 -4.82
CA TYR A 31 -6.63 -4.32 -5.64
C TYR A 31 -7.38 -3.24 -4.85
N GLY A 32 -7.68 -3.46 -3.57
CA GLY A 32 -8.45 -2.48 -2.78
C GLY A 32 -7.67 -1.17 -2.55
N THR A 33 -8.26 0.00 -2.76
CA THR A 33 -7.57 1.30 -2.57
C THR A 33 -7.85 1.95 -1.21
N GLN A 34 -8.82 1.44 -0.47
CA GLN A 34 -9.24 1.92 0.84
C GLN A 34 -8.96 0.86 1.92
N CYS A 35 -8.61 1.28 3.13
CA CYS A 35 -8.46 0.37 4.27
C CYS A 35 -9.82 -0.10 4.80
N ASP A 36 -9.85 -1.22 5.54
CA ASP A 36 -11.08 -1.74 6.14
C ASP A 36 -11.81 -0.71 6.99
N SER A 37 -11.09 0.12 7.74
CA SER A 37 -11.69 1.18 8.56
C SER A 37 -12.47 2.20 7.73
N CYS A 38 -12.04 2.48 6.49
CA CYS A 38 -12.75 3.36 5.57
C CYS A 38 -13.79 2.64 4.72
N ASN A 39 -13.66 1.32 4.53
CA ASN A 39 -14.55 0.50 3.71
C ASN A 39 -15.73 -0.08 4.51
N ASN A 40 -15.64 -0.11 5.84
CA ASN A 40 -16.76 -0.47 6.72
C ASN A 40 -17.81 0.67 6.75
N LEU A 41 -18.83 0.53 5.90
CA LEU A 41 -20.12 1.24 5.98
C LEU A 41 -21.23 0.25 6.34
#